data_AF-A0A0V1MUU0-F1
#
_entry.id   AF-A0A0V1MUU0-F1
#
_cell.length_a   1.000
_cell.length_b   1.000
_cell.length_c   1.000
_cell.angle_alpha   90.00
_cell.angle_beta   90.00
_cell.angle_gamma   90.00
#
_symmetry.space_group_name_H-M   'P 1'
#
loop_
_entity.id
_entity.type
_entity.pdbx_description
1 polymer ?
#
loop_
_entity_poly.entity_id
_entity_poly.type
_entity_poly.pdbx_seq_one_letter_code
_entity_poly.pdbx_strand_id
1 'polypeptide(L)'
;LLESVSVKQTMKEKQEYIILTPTSKSGNRQLVEFERKLLSDPNEVENIDHIGVGIHEGIIICNYNNNQGTYELPEYTTDLNLTLFDKANMLGKEEIRRMHFYFASDMEETEYSGYVRSFIELLLVEFPKDYAHYFKRMIKLMQKRFTKLRKILIDIATTRWITDQSSESDQNINSVEEAVSIDAVKEALEHAFPNSLKEDDIADLFNCSLEVVQLYLTELMSRGLIAQLENCQWIRVNRLAEFQNAMVKQMPKVGHSDTPTVAIVTYLYVEKIAVDAMIENRKTYVRYKTDGESNVYTLGNIGNRRVVSTKLSAVGQTRSAMISSGSITTRLLGGFPEIEHVFIVGVGGRVTGYSEKGKTANLGDVVVASSTNDESPFSYIVCHSLQRNRESNAVECYGVKTWQQHDNIISKITTQLKNACTENSVPWDKFFKEGLNYLESNENEGYKFERPTAQNDYCNSSGESAPQIYMGPVAASRVLFKHEVLKDDFAERFGLAAFDAGFDSVVESIFGNRISSWTLIRGIADDSDGTKGKDWQPHAALQAAALMKAIITKLP
;
A
#
# COMPACT_ATOMS: atom_id res chain seq x y z
N LEU A 1 74.35 41.03 -3.45
CA LEU A 1 73.69 41.43 -2.18
C LEU A 1 72.19 41.38 -2.41
N LEU A 2 71.55 40.35 -1.86
CA LEU A 2 70.12 40.22 -1.51
C LEU A 2 69.09 40.32 -2.64
N GLU A 3 68.82 39.18 -3.30
CA GLU A 3 67.48 38.91 -3.87
C GLU A 3 66.65 38.18 -2.83
N SER A 4 65.53 38.80 -2.44
CA SER A 4 64.53 38.28 -1.52
C SER A 4 63.71 37.18 -2.18
N VAL A 5 63.97 35.93 -1.76
CA VAL A 5 63.08 34.79 -2.05
C VAL A 5 61.81 34.96 -1.21
N SER A 6 60.75 35.49 -1.83
CA SER A 6 59.39 35.44 -1.30
C SER A 6 58.81 34.05 -1.56
N VAL A 7 58.75 33.23 -0.51
CA VAL A 7 58.07 31.94 -0.52
C VAL A 7 56.55 32.20 -0.62
N LYS A 8 55.99 32.02 -1.82
CA LYS A 8 54.53 31.93 -2.00
C LYS A 8 54.05 30.61 -1.40
N GLN A 9 53.50 30.68 -0.20
CA GLN A 9 52.69 29.61 0.39
C GLN A 9 51.38 29.52 -0.41
N THR A 10 51.26 28.50 -1.26
CA THR A 10 50.00 28.15 -1.94
C THR A 10 49.02 27.69 -0.86
N MET A 11 47.96 28.45 -0.60
CA MET A 11 46.87 28.01 0.27
C MET A 11 46.22 26.77 -0.37
N LYS A 12 46.35 25.60 0.26
CA LYS A 12 45.64 24.37 -0.14
C LYS A 12 44.13 24.61 0.03
N GLU A 13 43.33 24.33 -1.00
CA GLU A 13 41.87 24.35 -0.92
C GLU A 13 41.40 23.43 0.22
N LYS A 14 40.47 23.92 1.04
CA LYS A 14 39.91 23.14 2.15
C LYS A 14 38.88 22.15 1.60
N GLN A 15 39.03 20.88 1.96
CA GLN A 15 38.09 19.82 1.63
C GLN A 15 37.29 19.43 2.86
N GLU A 16 36.05 19.00 2.65
CA GLU A 16 35.17 18.56 3.72
C GLU A 16 35.43 17.09 4.09
N TYR A 17 35.52 16.84 5.39
CA TYR A 17 35.67 15.50 5.97
C TYR A 17 34.59 15.26 7.02
N ILE A 18 34.10 14.02 7.08
CA ILE A 18 33.32 13.51 8.22
C ILE A 18 34.24 12.65 9.07
N ILE A 19 34.41 13.05 10.32
CA ILE A 19 35.29 12.44 11.30
C ILE A 19 34.43 11.60 12.24
N LEU A 20 34.74 10.30 12.36
CA LEU A 20 34.15 9.41 13.37
C LEU A 20 35.15 9.27 14.52
N THR A 21 34.72 9.64 15.73
CA THR A 21 35.54 9.51 16.94
C THR A 21 34.77 8.76 18.02
N PRO A 22 35.23 7.56 18.43
CA PRO A 22 34.72 6.89 19.64
C PRO A 22 35.20 7.66 20.88
N THR A 23 34.29 8.16 21.70
CA THR A 23 34.61 9.09 22.80
C THR A 23 34.53 8.45 24.19
N SER A 24 33.71 7.41 24.39
CA SER A 24 33.73 6.61 25.62
C SER A 24 33.24 5.17 25.36
N LYS A 25 33.84 4.19 26.04
CA LYS A 25 33.32 2.81 26.12
C LYS A 25 33.42 2.36 27.58
N SER A 26 32.30 2.40 28.29
CA SER A 26 32.23 2.01 29.70
C SER A 26 31.12 0.98 29.89
N GLY A 27 31.50 -0.28 30.10
CA GLY A 27 30.56 -1.39 30.27
C GLY A 27 29.57 -1.52 29.11
N ASN A 28 28.28 -1.33 29.41
CA ASN A 28 27.16 -1.45 28.46
C ASN A 28 26.87 -0.17 27.66
N ARG A 29 27.67 0.89 27.81
CA ARG A 29 27.46 2.19 27.15
C ARG A 29 28.62 2.54 26.21
N GLN A 30 28.29 2.97 25.01
CA GLN A 30 29.23 3.38 23.97
C GLN A 30 28.81 4.74 23.40
N LEU A 31 29.71 5.72 23.47
CA LEU A 31 29.52 7.05 22.91
C LEU A 31 30.35 7.18 21.63
N VAL A 32 29.71 7.58 20.54
CA VAL A 32 30.36 7.77 19.23
C VAL A 32 29.96 9.13 18.67
N GLU A 33 30.96 9.90 18.27
CA GLU A 33 30.81 11.21 17.68
C GLU A 33 31.09 11.19 16.18
N PHE A 34 30.29 11.96 15.44
CA PHE A 34 30.42 12.17 14.00
C PHE A 34 30.44 13.67 13.76
N GLU A 35 31.53 14.20 13.22
CA GLU A 35 31.72 15.64 13.07
C GLU A 35 32.15 16.00 11.64
N ARG A 36 31.53 17.03 11.07
CA ARG A 36 31.89 17.61 9.77
C ARG A 36 32.93 18.72 9.97
N LYS A 37 34.08 18.60 9.32
CA LYS A 37 35.14 19.64 9.31
C LYS A 37 35.65 19.95 7.91
N LEU A 38 36.00 21.21 7.70
CA LEU A 38 36.75 21.68 6.54
C LEU A 38 38.23 21.72 6.88
N LEU A 39 39.02 20.86 6.25
CA LEU A 39 40.45 20.67 6.52
C LEU A 39 41.27 20.95 5.26
N SER A 40 42.44 21.57 5.40
CA SER A 40 43.38 21.74 4.27
C SER A 40 44.28 20.50 4.08
N ASP A 41 44.45 19.70 5.14
CA ASP A 41 45.13 18.41 5.13
C ASP A 41 44.43 17.45 6.13
N PRO A 42 44.12 16.20 5.75
CA PRO A 42 43.49 15.26 6.68
C PRO A 42 44.35 14.99 7.93
N ASN A 43 45.67 15.21 7.87
CA ASN A 43 46.57 15.08 9.03
C ASN A 43 46.41 16.19 10.08
N GLU A 44 45.54 17.18 9.85
CA GLU A 44 45.14 18.17 10.87
C GLU A 44 44.32 17.54 12.00
N VAL A 45 43.79 16.34 11.82
CA VAL A 45 43.05 15.59 12.84
C VAL A 45 44.02 14.76 13.67
N GLU A 46 43.92 14.84 15.00
CA GLU A 46 44.72 14.01 15.91
C GLU A 46 44.15 12.58 16.02
N ASN A 47 45.01 11.62 16.41
CA ASN A 47 44.64 10.23 16.70
C ASN A 47 43.95 9.48 15.54
N ILE A 48 44.35 9.74 14.29
CA ILE A 48 43.80 9.05 13.12
C ILE A 48 44.15 7.56 13.16
N ASP A 49 43.13 6.72 13.00
CA ASP A 49 43.28 5.28 12.79
C ASP A 49 43.23 4.94 11.29
N HIS A 50 42.29 5.56 10.56
CA HIS A 50 42.09 5.30 9.14
C HIS A 50 41.59 6.53 8.39
N ILE A 51 42.13 6.74 7.18
CA ILE A 51 41.65 7.72 6.21
C ILE A 51 41.09 6.94 5.02
N GLY A 52 39.81 7.16 4.73
CA GLY A 52 39.15 6.47 3.63
C GLY A 52 39.65 6.92 2.26
N VAL A 53 39.81 5.98 1.34
CA VAL A 53 40.27 6.21 -0.04
C VAL A 53 39.21 5.74 -1.04
N GLY A 54 39.20 6.34 -2.25
CA GLY A 54 38.27 5.97 -3.32
C GLY A 54 36.81 6.24 -2.94
N ILE A 55 35.96 5.22 -2.93
CA ILE A 55 34.54 5.36 -2.54
C ILE A 55 34.33 5.80 -1.07
N HIS A 56 35.39 5.80 -0.26
CA HIS A 56 35.40 6.23 1.14
C HIS A 56 36.18 7.52 1.38
N GLU A 57 36.56 8.23 0.32
CA GLU A 57 37.19 9.55 0.41
C GLU A 57 36.33 10.54 1.23
N GLY A 58 36.99 11.43 1.96
CA GLY A 58 36.38 12.39 2.87
C GLY A 58 35.93 11.81 4.21
N ILE A 59 36.35 10.58 4.56
CA ILE A 59 36.04 9.95 5.86
C ILE A 59 37.34 9.78 6.64
N ILE A 60 37.33 10.23 7.90
CA ILE A 60 38.42 10.02 8.85
C ILE A 60 37.87 9.23 10.04
N ILE A 61 38.53 8.15 10.42
CA ILE A 61 38.22 7.37 11.62
C ILE A 61 39.35 7.61 12.61
N CYS A 62 39.00 8.09 13.80
CA CYS A 62 39.94 8.30 14.88
C CYS A 62 39.91 7.14 15.88
N ASN A 63 41.06 6.91 16.49
CA ASN A 63 41.19 6.11 17.70
C ASN A 63 40.55 6.82 18.89
N TYR A 64 40.27 6.04 19.93
CA TYR A 64 39.62 6.49 21.16
C TYR A 64 40.23 7.79 21.70
N ASN A 65 39.41 8.82 21.88
CA ASN A 65 39.86 10.11 22.39
C ASN A 65 39.16 10.44 23.70
N ASN A 66 39.93 10.57 24.79
CA ASN A 66 39.43 10.81 26.14
C ASN A 66 39.17 12.29 26.45
N ASN A 67 39.34 13.17 25.45
CA ASN A 67 39.14 14.60 25.61
C ASN A 67 37.66 14.90 25.75
N GLN A 68 37.26 15.29 26.96
CA GLN A 68 35.99 15.98 27.21
C GLN A 68 36.02 17.30 26.45
N GLY A 69 35.53 17.29 25.21
CA GLY A 69 35.23 18.52 24.49
C GLY A 69 34.28 19.39 25.31
N THR A 70 34.33 20.70 25.10
CA THR A 70 33.38 21.66 25.68
C THR A 70 31.95 21.17 25.44
N TYR A 71 31.15 21.06 26.52
CA TYR A 71 29.75 20.66 26.47
C TYR A 71 28.95 21.67 25.65
N GLU A 72 28.72 21.35 24.39
CA GLU A 72 27.77 22.07 23.53
C GLU A 72 26.39 21.43 23.74
N LEU A 73 25.36 22.26 23.95
CA LEU A 73 23.98 21.76 24.07
C LEU A 73 23.46 21.39 22.69
N PRO A 74 22.84 20.22 22.51
CA PRO A 74 22.31 19.81 21.22
C PRO A 74 21.04 20.57 20.87
N GLU A 75 20.94 20.97 19.59
CA GLU A 75 19.79 21.67 19.03
C GLU A 75 18.58 20.74 18.85
N TYR A 76 18.81 19.44 18.65
CA TYR A 76 17.73 18.44 18.59
C TYR A 76 18.19 17.09 19.15
N THR A 77 17.31 16.41 19.90
CA THR A 77 17.60 15.09 20.48
C THR A 77 16.44 14.13 20.22
N THR A 78 16.76 12.87 19.92
CA THR A 78 15.76 11.80 19.78
C THR A 78 16.33 10.46 20.21
N ASP A 79 15.44 9.57 20.63
CA ASP A 79 15.78 8.23 21.10
C ASP A 79 15.27 7.18 20.10
N LEU A 80 16.14 6.23 19.79
CA LEU A 80 15.82 5.06 18.98
C LEU A 80 15.93 3.81 19.85
N ASN A 81 14.79 3.21 20.17
CA ASN A 81 14.70 1.97 20.93
C ASN A 81 14.77 0.77 19.98
N LEU A 82 15.75 -0.10 20.18
CA LEU A 82 16.06 -1.22 19.30
C LEU A 82 16.10 -2.53 20.06
N THR A 83 15.54 -3.57 19.46
CA THR A 83 15.77 -4.96 19.86
C THR A 83 16.52 -5.65 18.72
N LEU A 84 17.76 -6.05 18.99
CA LEU A 84 18.67 -6.63 18.00
C LEU A 84 18.84 -8.13 18.28
N PHE A 85 18.60 -8.95 17.27
CA PHE A 85 18.76 -10.41 17.35
C PHE A 85 19.91 -10.88 16.46
N ASP A 86 20.88 -11.55 17.06
CA ASP A 86 21.92 -12.26 16.32
C ASP A 86 21.43 -13.66 15.94
N LYS A 87 21.07 -13.84 14.66
CA LYS A 87 20.59 -15.12 14.13
C LYS A 87 21.64 -16.24 14.18
N ALA A 88 22.94 -15.91 14.24
CA ALA A 88 23.99 -16.93 14.27
C ALA A 88 24.20 -17.50 15.67
N ASN A 89 24.01 -16.67 16.70
CA ASN A 89 24.29 -17.01 18.09
C ASN A 89 23.03 -17.16 18.97
N MET A 90 21.82 -16.94 18.41
CA MET A 90 20.54 -16.98 19.12
C MET A 90 20.48 -16.07 20.35
N LEU A 91 21.25 -14.98 20.32
CA LEU A 91 21.33 -13.99 21.39
C LEU A 91 20.63 -12.71 20.95
N GLY A 92 19.66 -12.26 21.74
CA GLY A 92 19.02 -10.96 21.57
C GLY A 92 19.62 -9.91 22.51
N LYS A 93 19.51 -8.64 22.16
CA LYS A 93 19.80 -7.53 23.09
C LYS A 93 18.87 -6.36 22.83
N GLU A 94 18.47 -5.70 23.91
CA GLU A 94 17.77 -4.43 23.87
C GLU A 94 18.77 -3.28 24.03
N GLU A 95 18.56 -2.23 23.26
CA GLU A 95 19.46 -1.12 23.13
C GLU A 95 18.68 0.18 22.92
N ILE A 96 19.07 1.23 23.63
CA ILE A 96 18.60 2.59 23.37
C ILE A 96 19.74 3.37 22.74
N ARG A 97 19.50 3.94 21.54
CA ARG A 97 20.40 4.89 20.89
C ARG A 97 19.85 6.28 21.04
N ARG A 98 20.42 7.07 21.94
CA ARG A 98 20.11 8.49 22.06
C ARG A 98 21.00 9.28 21.09
N MET A 99 20.38 10.01 20.19
CA MET A 99 21.05 10.76 19.13
C MET A 99 20.86 12.25 19.36
N HIS A 100 21.98 12.97 19.46
CA HIS A 100 22.04 14.41 19.62
C HIS A 100 22.56 15.03 18.32
N PHE A 101 21.79 15.95 17.75
CA PHE A 101 22.07 16.57 16.45
C PHE A 101 22.45 18.03 16.61
N TYR A 102 23.45 18.44 15.83
CA TYR A 102 23.90 19.81 15.74
C TYR A 102 23.94 20.27 14.29
N PHE A 103 23.37 21.44 14.02
CA PHE A 103 23.12 21.91 12.67
C PHE A 103 24.09 23.04 12.27
N ALA A 104 24.08 23.38 10.99
CA ALA A 104 24.71 24.60 10.49
C ALA A 104 23.91 25.83 10.99
N SER A 105 24.59 26.97 11.17
CA SER A 105 24.01 28.20 11.71
C SER A 105 22.92 28.83 10.84
N ASP A 106 22.74 28.36 9.61
CA ASP A 106 21.80 28.87 8.62
C ASP A 106 20.52 28.03 8.49
N MET A 107 20.28 27.10 9.43
CA MET A 107 19.09 26.26 9.46
C MET A 107 18.12 26.69 10.57
N GLU A 108 16.85 26.89 10.22
CA GLU A 108 15.80 27.30 11.16
C GLU A 108 15.30 26.14 12.04
N GLU A 109 14.93 26.45 13.29
CA GLU A 109 14.52 25.44 14.29
C GLU A 109 13.26 24.65 13.89
N THR A 110 12.36 25.27 13.13
CA THR A 110 11.14 24.64 12.60
C THR A 110 11.43 23.50 11.63
N GLU A 111 12.61 23.49 10.99
CA GLU A 111 13.02 22.47 10.03
C GLU A 111 13.67 21.24 10.69
N TYR A 112 14.14 21.35 11.94
CA TYR A 112 14.95 20.32 12.59
C TYR A 112 14.24 18.97 12.67
N SER A 113 12.97 18.97 13.09
CA SER A 113 12.19 17.73 13.27
C SER A 113 12.00 16.96 11.96
N GLY A 114 11.58 17.63 10.88
CA GLY A 114 11.38 17.01 9.57
C GLY A 114 12.68 16.50 8.95
N TYR A 115 13.78 17.26 9.13
CA TYR A 115 15.10 16.91 8.64
C TYR A 115 15.70 15.70 9.37
N VAL A 116 15.61 15.68 10.71
CA VAL A 116 16.06 14.54 11.54
C VAL A 116 15.21 13.30 11.29
N ARG A 117 13.89 13.45 11.15
CA ARG A 117 13.00 12.33 10.80
C ARG A 117 13.42 11.70 9.47
N SER A 118 13.63 12.51 8.44
CA SER A 118 14.10 12.02 7.13
C SER A 118 15.46 11.33 7.22
N PHE A 119 16.37 11.85 8.05
CA PHE A 119 17.67 11.23 8.30
C PHE A 119 17.54 9.85 8.92
N ILE A 120 16.72 9.72 9.97
CA ILE A 120 16.52 8.46 10.69
C ILE A 120 15.81 7.44 9.81
N GLU A 121 14.75 7.83 9.10
CA GLU A 121 14.05 6.93 8.17
C GLU A 121 15.02 6.33 7.15
N LEU A 122 15.89 7.16 6.56
CA LEU A 122 16.92 6.69 5.62
C LEU A 122 18.06 5.92 6.27
N LEU A 123 18.34 6.14 7.55
CA LEU A 123 19.31 5.35 8.31
C LEU A 123 18.79 3.94 8.55
N LEU A 124 17.47 3.76 8.66
CA LEU A 124 16.80 2.50 9.00
C LEU A 124 16.31 1.68 7.80
N VAL A 125 16.16 2.25 6.59
CA VAL A 125 15.74 1.50 5.38
C VAL A 125 16.71 0.36 5.07
N GLU A 126 16.34 -0.91 5.24
CA GLU A 126 17.30 -2.04 5.28
C GLU A 126 18.29 -1.90 6.44
N PHE A 127 17.85 -2.30 7.63
CA PHE A 127 18.59 -2.08 8.86
C PHE A 127 19.99 -2.73 8.79
N PRO A 128 21.07 -1.99 9.10
CA PRO A 128 22.44 -2.47 8.99
C PRO A 128 22.72 -3.71 9.87
N LYS A 129 23.52 -4.64 9.34
CA LYS A 129 23.81 -5.93 9.99
C LYS A 129 24.61 -5.80 11.30
N ASP A 130 25.42 -4.75 11.41
CA ASP A 130 26.27 -4.49 12.56
C ASP A 130 26.49 -2.98 12.76
N TYR A 131 27.18 -2.60 13.84
CA TYR A 131 27.50 -1.20 14.13
C TYR A 131 28.40 -0.55 13.08
N ALA A 132 29.32 -1.29 12.45
CA ALA A 132 30.22 -0.73 11.46
C ALA A 132 29.46 -0.29 10.21
N HIS A 133 28.54 -1.12 9.72
CA HIS A 133 27.64 -0.79 8.62
C HIS A 133 26.67 0.34 9.00
N TYR A 134 26.20 0.36 10.25
CA TYR A 134 25.35 1.44 10.77
C TYR A 134 26.07 2.79 10.76
N PHE A 135 27.27 2.87 11.33
CA PHE A 135 28.07 4.09 11.36
C PHE A 135 28.53 4.52 9.96
N LYS A 136 28.93 3.57 9.11
CA LYS A 136 29.29 3.84 7.71
C LYS A 136 28.13 4.48 6.95
N ARG A 137 26.92 3.95 7.12
CA ARG A 137 25.73 4.52 6.50
C ARG A 137 25.47 5.92 7.00
N MET A 138 25.60 6.14 8.30
CA MET A 138 25.41 7.44 8.90
C MET A 138 26.38 8.50 8.36
N ILE A 139 27.68 8.17 8.30
CA ILE A 139 28.70 9.02 7.68
C ILE A 139 28.33 9.35 6.24
N LYS A 140 27.89 8.35 5.46
CA LYS A 140 27.52 8.57 4.05
C LYS A 140 26.28 9.44 3.88
N LEU A 141 25.31 9.33 4.79
CA LEU A 141 24.14 10.21 4.81
C LEU A 141 24.55 11.65 5.12
N MET A 142 25.42 11.86 6.12
CA MET A 142 26.00 13.18 6.40
C MET A 142 26.75 13.72 5.19
N GLN A 143 27.71 12.98 4.63
CA GLN A 143 28.52 13.43 3.48
C GLN A 143 27.68 13.86 2.26
N LYS A 144 26.64 13.08 1.90
CA LYS A 144 25.99 13.23 0.58
C LYS A 144 24.66 13.97 0.60
N ARG A 145 23.86 13.83 1.65
CA ARG A 145 22.45 14.24 1.65
C ARG A 145 22.10 15.19 2.78
N PHE A 146 22.72 15.00 3.94
CA PHE A 146 22.43 15.77 5.15
C PHE A 146 23.58 16.74 5.45
N THR A 147 23.85 17.63 4.49
CA THR A 147 24.97 18.59 4.54
C THR A 147 24.82 19.63 5.64
N LYS A 148 23.59 19.88 6.12
CA LYS A 148 23.31 20.78 7.24
C LYS A 148 23.63 20.15 8.60
N LEU A 149 23.88 18.84 8.69
CA LEU A 149 24.35 18.20 9.92
C LEU A 149 25.84 18.49 10.10
N ARG A 150 26.15 19.33 11.09
CA ARG A 150 27.52 19.63 11.52
C ARG A 150 28.05 18.50 12.39
N LYS A 151 27.25 18.02 13.34
CA LYS A 151 27.68 17.00 14.29
C LYS A 151 26.52 16.09 14.71
N ILE A 152 26.83 14.83 14.96
CA ILE A 152 25.92 13.86 15.59
C ILE A 152 26.69 13.17 16.71
N LEU A 153 26.14 13.22 17.92
CA LEU A 153 26.64 12.44 19.05
C LEU A 153 25.64 11.33 19.34
N ILE A 154 26.08 10.08 19.29
CA ILE A 154 25.25 8.92 19.59
C ILE A 154 25.73 8.27 20.87
N ASP A 155 24.81 8.17 21.81
CA ASP A 155 24.94 7.41 23.02
C ASP A 155 24.16 6.09 22.89
N ILE A 156 24.91 4.99 22.83
CA ILE A 156 24.39 3.63 22.71
C ILE A 156 24.43 2.99 24.10
N ALA A 157 23.27 2.68 24.67
CA ALA A 157 23.16 1.97 25.93
C ALA A 157 22.49 0.61 25.72
N THR A 158 23.21 -0.48 26.04
CA THR A 158 22.62 -1.83 26.09
C THR A 158 21.87 -1.98 27.41
N THR A 159 20.55 -2.15 27.33
CA THR A 159 19.67 -2.20 28.51
C THR A 159 19.49 -3.62 29.03
N ARG A 160 19.38 -4.61 28.13
CA ARG A 160 19.10 -6.00 28.50
C ARG A 160 19.70 -6.99 27.49
N TRP A 161 20.23 -8.10 27.97
CA TRP A 161 20.62 -9.26 27.14
C TRP A 161 19.53 -10.33 27.21
N ILE A 162 19.22 -10.95 26.07
CA ILE A 162 18.18 -11.99 25.92
C ILE A 162 18.91 -13.31 25.64
N THR A 163 18.99 -14.17 26.66
CA THR A 163 19.64 -15.48 26.61
C THR A 163 18.59 -16.58 26.78
N ASP A 164 18.19 -17.19 25.66
CA ASP A 164 17.35 -18.39 25.52
C ASP A 164 15.88 -18.37 26.00
N GLN A 165 15.03 -18.98 25.19
CA GLN A 165 13.59 -19.13 25.43
C GLN A 165 13.32 -20.33 26.35
N SER A 166 12.80 -20.09 27.56
CA SER A 166 11.85 -20.99 28.21
C SER A 166 11.05 -20.30 29.32
N SER A 167 9.73 -20.55 29.30
CA SER A 167 8.70 -20.29 30.31
C SER A 167 8.32 -18.83 30.64
N GLU A 168 7.34 -18.35 29.87
CA GLU A 168 6.06 -17.72 30.26
C GLU A 168 5.95 -16.51 31.22
N SER A 169 5.13 -15.59 30.72
CA SER A 169 4.23 -14.62 31.37
C SER A 169 4.76 -13.22 31.74
N ASP A 170 4.18 -12.27 31.00
CA ASP A 170 3.80 -10.91 31.40
C ASP A 170 4.89 -9.86 31.62
N GLN A 171 5.24 -9.16 30.53
CA GLN A 171 4.72 -7.80 30.24
C GLN A 171 5.39 -7.25 28.98
N ASN A 172 4.81 -7.56 27.82
CA ASN A 172 5.13 -6.92 26.55
C ASN A 172 3.96 -6.02 26.13
N ILE A 173 4.27 -4.76 25.85
CA ILE A 173 3.49 -3.80 25.06
C ILE A 173 4.43 -3.45 23.88
N ASN A 174 4.20 -3.68 22.59
CA ASN A 174 3.13 -4.28 21.82
C ASN A 174 3.78 -4.88 20.56
N SER A 175 3.99 -6.18 20.54
CA SER A 175 3.91 -6.97 19.30
C SER A 175 2.94 -8.09 19.64
N VAL A 176 1.65 -7.81 19.45
CA VAL A 176 0.62 -8.82 19.56
C VAL A 176 0.95 -9.84 18.48
N GLU A 177 1.51 -10.99 18.85
CA GLU A 177 1.27 -12.20 18.08
C GLU A 177 -0.25 -12.40 18.18
N GLU A 178 -0.99 -11.85 17.23
CA GLU A 178 -2.42 -12.05 17.15
C GLU A 178 -2.63 -13.56 17.01
N ALA A 179 -3.14 -14.17 18.08
CA ALA A 179 -3.68 -15.52 18.01
C ALA A 179 -4.59 -15.56 16.77
N VAL A 180 -4.29 -16.49 15.86
CA VAL A 180 -5.02 -16.64 14.60
C VAL A 180 -6.51 -16.62 14.89
N SER A 181 -7.21 -15.62 14.38
CA SER A 181 -8.65 -15.48 14.61
C SER A 181 -9.42 -16.27 13.55
N ILE A 182 -10.63 -16.70 13.90
CA ILE A 182 -11.56 -17.28 12.92
C ILE A 182 -11.83 -16.32 11.74
N ASP A 183 -11.84 -15.01 12.01
CA ASP A 183 -12.02 -13.98 10.98
C ASP A 183 -10.83 -13.88 10.03
N ALA A 184 -9.61 -14.10 10.52
CA ALA A 184 -8.41 -14.17 9.66
C ALA A 184 -8.48 -15.38 8.71
N VAL A 185 -8.89 -16.56 9.20
CA VAL A 185 -9.09 -17.75 8.34
C VAL A 185 -10.19 -17.52 7.32
N LYS A 186 -11.31 -16.89 7.71
CA LYS A 186 -12.38 -16.47 6.81
C LYS A 186 -11.84 -15.51 5.73
N GLU A 187 -11.07 -14.51 6.13
CA GLU A 187 -10.49 -13.53 5.20
C GLU A 187 -9.54 -14.19 4.19
N ALA A 188 -8.69 -15.14 4.62
CA ALA A 188 -7.81 -15.87 3.71
C ALA A 188 -8.59 -16.62 2.62
N LEU A 189 -9.69 -17.29 2.99
CA LEU A 189 -10.58 -17.96 2.05
C LEU A 189 -11.31 -16.97 1.12
N GLU A 190 -11.67 -15.78 1.63
CA GLU A 190 -12.29 -14.70 0.86
C GLU A 190 -11.32 -14.10 -0.18
N HIS A 191 -10.05 -13.91 0.18
CA HIS A 191 -9.01 -13.48 -0.77
C HIS A 191 -8.81 -14.54 -1.86
N ALA A 192 -8.65 -15.81 -1.47
CA ALA A 192 -8.40 -16.90 -2.40
C ALA A 192 -9.56 -17.17 -3.37
N PHE A 193 -10.81 -16.95 -2.95
CA PHE A 193 -12.00 -17.18 -3.78
C PHE A 193 -11.85 -16.50 -5.17
N PRO A 194 -12.13 -17.20 -6.29
CA PRO A 194 -12.81 -18.48 -6.43
C PRO A 194 -11.95 -19.73 -6.28
N ASN A 195 -10.66 -19.61 -5.95
CA ASN A 195 -9.83 -20.77 -5.66
C ASN A 195 -10.09 -21.29 -4.25
N SER A 196 -9.84 -22.59 -4.05
CA SER A 196 -9.85 -23.21 -2.73
C SER A 196 -8.45 -23.22 -2.11
N LEU A 197 -8.39 -23.31 -0.78
CA LEU A 197 -7.15 -23.49 -0.02
C LEU A 197 -7.13 -24.85 0.66
N LYS A 198 -5.95 -25.47 0.78
CA LYS A 198 -5.79 -26.67 1.61
C LYS A 198 -5.64 -26.29 3.08
N GLU A 199 -6.01 -27.21 3.97
CA GLU A 199 -5.78 -27.04 5.42
C GLU A 199 -4.31 -26.77 5.74
N ASP A 200 -3.39 -27.50 5.10
CA ASP A 200 -1.94 -27.32 5.27
C ASP A 200 -1.49 -25.90 4.85
N ASP A 201 -1.99 -25.40 3.72
CA ASP A 201 -1.63 -24.06 3.22
C ASP A 201 -2.14 -22.96 4.16
N ILE A 202 -3.30 -23.16 4.80
CA ILE A 202 -3.87 -22.23 5.78
C ILE A 202 -3.05 -22.28 7.08
N ALA A 203 -2.67 -23.47 7.55
CA ALA A 203 -1.82 -23.66 8.72
C ALA A 203 -0.46 -22.98 8.54
N ASP A 204 0.16 -23.14 7.36
CA ASP A 204 1.41 -22.49 6.98
C ASP A 204 1.27 -20.97 6.89
N LEU A 205 0.17 -20.47 6.32
CA LEU A 205 -0.09 -19.03 6.17
C LEU A 205 -0.15 -18.31 7.53
N PHE A 206 -0.75 -18.97 8.52
CA PHE A 206 -0.96 -18.40 9.85
C PHE A 206 0.02 -18.92 10.91
N ASN A 207 0.97 -19.77 10.52
CA ASN A 207 1.94 -20.42 11.41
C ASN A 207 1.29 -21.06 12.65
N CYS A 208 0.21 -21.82 12.43
CA CYS A 208 -0.55 -22.48 13.50
C CYS A 208 -0.73 -23.98 13.24
N SER A 209 -1.13 -24.73 14.26
CA SER A 209 -1.36 -26.18 14.15
C SER A 209 -2.60 -26.48 13.28
N LEU A 210 -2.55 -27.59 12.55
CA LEU A 210 -3.67 -28.08 11.72
C LEU A 210 -4.97 -28.23 12.54
N GLU A 211 -4.87 -28.61 13.82
CA GLU A 211 -6.01 -28.78 14.73
C GLU A 211 -6.78 -27.46 14.97
N VAL A 212 -6.05 -26.34 15.10
CA VAL A 212 -6.64 -25.00 15.25
C VAL A 212 -7.34 -24.57 13.96
N VAL A 213 -6.72 -24.83 12.81
CA VAL A 213 -7.32 -24.55 11.50
C VAL A 213 -8.61 -25.36 11.31
N GLN A 214 -8.59 -26.65 11.64
CA GLN A 214 -9.77 -27.53 11.55
C GLN A 214 -10.91 -27.08 12.46
N LEU A 215 -10.59 -26.59 13.67
CA LEU A 215 -11.59 -26.02 14.58
C LEU A 215 -12.31 -24.82 13.92
N TYR A 216 -11.56 -23.86 13.38
CA TYR A 216 -12.13 -22.68 12.75
C TYR A 216 -12.88 -22.99 11.44
N LEU A 217 -12.36 -23.91 10.62
CA LEU A 217 -13.04 -24.32 9.39
C LEU A 217 -14.36 -25.04 9.69
N THR A 218 -14.38 -25.90 10.72
CA THR A 218 -15.63 -26.56 11.17
C THR A 218 -16.65 -25.53 11.64
N GLU A 219 -16.22 -24.53 12.40
CA GLU A 219 -17.10 -23.45 12.85
C GLU A 219 -17.63 -22.61 11.68
N LEU A 220 -16.78 -22.20 10.74
CA LEU A 220 -17.19 -21.46 9.54
C LEU A 220 -18.13 -22.27 8.64
N MET A 221 -17.94 -23.58 8.54
CA MET A 221 -18.85 -24.49 7.82
C MET A 221 -20.21 -24.57 8.52
N SER A 222 -20.23 -24.63 9.87
CA SER A 222 -21.47 -24.64 10.64
C SER A 222 -22.29 -23.36 10.46
N ARG A 223 -21.61 -22.23 10.21
CA ARG A 223 -22.20 -20.94 9.84
C ARG A 223 -22.64 -20.86 8.37
N GLY A 224 -22.36 -21.88 7.57
CA GLY A 224 -22.71 -21.95 6.14
C GLY A 224 -21.89 -21.02 5.23
N LEU A 225 -20.74 -20.52 5.70
CA LEU A 225 -19.90 -19.55 4.99
C LEU A 225 -18.86 -20.21 4.08
N ILE A 226 -18.51 -21.47 4.34
CA ILE A 226 -17.52 -22.21 3.56
C ILE A 226 -18.03 -23.61 3.24
N ALA A 227 -17.46 -24.22 2.20
CA ALA A 227 -17.69 -25.60 1.83
C ALA A 227 -16.38 -26.36 1.76
N GLN A 228 -16.40 -27.61 2.20
CA GLN A 228 -15.31 -28.54 1.99
C GLN A 228 -15.48 -29.21 0.62
N LEU A 229 -14.40 -29.23 -0.14
CA LEU A 229 -14.25 -29.91 -1.42
C LEU A 229 -13.42 -31.20 -1.21
N GLU A 230 -13.08 -31.89 -2.30
CA GLU A 230 -12.22 -33.07 -2.25
C GLU A 230 -10.82 -32.73 -1.70
N ASN A 231 -10.11 -33.73 -1.15
CA ASN A 231 -8.72 -33.61 -0.69
C ASN A 231 -8.46 -32.52 0.36
N CYS A 232 -9.37 -32.35 1.32
CA CYS A 232 -9.25 -31.38 2.43
C CYS A 232 -9.05 -29.93 1.93
N GLN A 233 -9.71 -29.59 0.82
CA GLN A 233 -9.74 -28.24 0.29
C GLN A 233 -10.99 -27.50 0.72
N TRP A 234 -10.84 -26.22 0.96
CA TRP A 234 -11.89 -25.37 1.50
C TRP A 234 -12.08 -24.16 0.59
N ILE A 235 -13.33 -23.81 0.33
CA ILE A 235 -13.68 -22.69 -0.53
C ILE A 235 -14.72 -21.82 0.16
N ARG A 236 -14.61 -20.50 -0.04
CA ARG A 236 -15.64 -19.55 0.37
C ARG A 236 -16.90 -19.75 -0.44
N VAL A 237 -18.07 -19.77 0.20
CA VAL A 237 -19.36 -19.93 -0.47
C VAL A 237 -20.37 -18.93 0.07
N ASN A 238 -21.25 -18.43 -0.80
CA ASN A 238 -22.48 -17.78 -0.37
C ASN A 238 -23.54 -18.89 -0.27
N ARG A 239 -23.86 -19.29 0.98
CA ARG A 239 -24.78 -20.38 1.37
C ARG A 239 -24.51 -21.73 0.69
N LEU A 240 -24.34 -22.76 1.50
CA LEU A 240 -23.99 -24.11 1.00
C LEU A 240 -24.94 -24.65 -0.09
N ALA A 241 -26.26 -24.48 0.08
CA ALA A 241 -27.26 -24.97 -0.89
C ALA A 241 -27.24 -24.22 -2.23
N GLU A 242 -27.04 -22.90 -2.19
CA GLU A 242 -26.93 -22.08 -3.41
C GLU A 242 -25.63 -22.38 -4.16
N PHE A 243 -24.53 -22.57 -3.41
CA PHE A 243 -23.25 -22.95 -3.98
C PHE A 243 -23.27 -24.32 -4.66
N GLN A 244 -23.89 -25.34 -4.04
CA GLN A 244 -24.03 -26.65 -4.66
C GLN A 244 -24.79 -26.57 -6.00
N ASN A 245 -25.82 -25.72 -6.07
CA ASN A 245 -26.54 -25.46 -7.32
C ASN A 245 -25.72 -24.67 -8.34
N ALA A 246 -24.79 -23.83 -7.87
CA ALA A 246 -23.89 -23.03 -8.71
C ALA A 246 -22.71 -23.82 -9.29
N MET A 247 -22.30 -24.92 -8.66
CA MET A 247 -21.14 -25.71 -9.10
C MET A 247 -21.37 -26.35 -10.46
N VAL A 248 -20.43 -26.13 -11.39
CA VAL A 248 -20.48 -26.70 -12.74
C VAL A 248 -19.13 -27.29 -13.15
N LYS A 249 -19.17 -28.44 -13.83
CA LYS A 249 -17.97 -29.05 -14.44
C LYS A 249 -17.43 -28.20 -15.60
N GLN A 250 -18.34 -27.61 -16.36
CA GLN A 250 -18.06 -26.72 -17.49
C GLN A 250 -18.95 -25.50 -17.40
N MET A 251 -18.39 -24.32 -17.70
CA MET A 251 -19.18 -23.09 -17.75
C MET A 251 -20.30 -23.23 -18.78
N PRO A 252 -21.54 -22.83 -18.44
CA PRO A 252 -22.67 -22.95 -19.34
C PRO A 252 -22.43 -22.15 -20.61
N LYS A 253 -22.77 -22.73 -21.76
CA LYS A 253 -22.86 -21.97 -23.00
C LYS A 253 -24.14 -21.15 -22.92
N VAL A 254 -23.97 -19.84 -22.83
CA VAL A 254 -25.09 -18.90 -22.81
C VAL A 254 -25.65 -18.78 -24.22
N GLY A 255 -26.96 -18.90 -24.38
CA GLY A 255 -27.61 -18.73 -25.68
C GLY A 255 -27.45 -17.30 -26.19
N HIS A 256 -27.52 -17.08 -27.51
CA HIS A 256 -27.33 -15.75 -28.12
C HIS A 256 -28.24 -14.64 -27.55
N SER A 257 -29.44 -14.97 -27.06
CA SER A 257 -30.36 -13.98 -26.45
C SER A 257 -30.00 -13.60 -25.01
N ASP A 258 -29.14 -14.38 -24.37
CA ASP A 258 -28.74 -14.21 -22.97
C ASP A 258 -27.26 -13.77 -22.84
N THR A 259 -26.55 -13.57 -23.95
CA THR A 259 -25.14 -13.18 -23.93
C THR A 259 -24.94 -11.82 -23.27
N PRO A 260 -24.08 -11.72 -22.25
CA PRO A 260 -23.74 -10.45 -21.61
C PRO A 260 -23.08 -9.47 -22.57
N THR A 261 -23.47 -8.20 -22.49
CA THR A 261 -22.80 -7.09 -23.18
C THR A 261 -21.96 -6.25 -22.23
N VAL A 262 -22.11 -6.45 -20.92
CA VAL A 262 -21.34 -5.75 -19.89
C VAL A 262 -20.65 -6.77 -18.97
N ALA A 263 -19.34 -6.61 -18.80
CA ALA A 263 -18.58 -7.34 -17.80
C ALA A 263 -18.28 -6.46 -16.59
N ILE A 264 -18.36 -7.06 -15.40
CA ILE A 264 -18.04 -6.43 -14.13
C ILE A 264 -16.95 -7.26 -13.44
N VAL A 265 -15.82 -6.63 -13.14
CA VAL A 265 -14.66 -7.26 -12.52
C VAL A 265 -14.46 -6.69 -11.12
N THR A 266 -14.40 -7.56 -10.12
CA THR A 266 -14.18 -7.24 -8.70
C THR A 266 -12.95 -7.98 -8.18
N TYR A 267 -12.41 -7.57 -7.04
CA TYR A 267 -11.25 -8.21 -6.41
C TYR A 267 -11.57 -8.77 -5.02
N LEU A 268 -12.03 -7.92 -4.10
CA LEU A 268 -12.37 -8.34 -2.74
C LEU A 268 -13.72 -9.06 -2.72
N TYR A 269 -13.90 -9.99 -1.78
CA TYR A 269 -15.15 -10.73 -1.67
C TYR A 269 -16.35 -9.82 -1.35
N VAL A 270 -16.14 -8.82 -0.50
CA VAL A 270 -17.14 -7.79 -0.18
C VAL A 270 -17.56 -6.96 -1.39
N GLU A 271 -16.64 -6.69 -2.33
CA GLU A 271 -16.95 -6.01 -3.59
C GLU A 271 -17.85 -6.87 -4.47
N LYS A 272 -17.56 -8.18 -4.54
CA LYS A 272 -18.40 -9.13 -5.28
C LYS A 272 -19.81 -9.19 -4.70
N ILE A 273 -19.95 -9.27 -3.38
CA ILE A 273 -21.27 -9.28 -2.72
C ILE A 273 -22.04 -7.99 -3.06
N ALA A 274 -21.39 -6.82 -2.93
CA ALA A 274 -21.99 -5.54 -3.24
C ALA A 274 -22.44 -5.43 -4.72
N VAL A 275 -21.60 -5.89 -5.65
CA VAL A 275 -21.92 -5.91 -7.08
C VAL A 275 -23.06 -6.89 -7.39
N ASP A 276 -23.01 -8.10 -6.85
CA ASP A 276 -24.03 -9.13 -7.11
C ASP A 276 -25.40 -8.68 -6.59
N ALA A 277 -25.46 -7.95 -5.48
CA ALA A 277 -26.68 -7.30 -4.95
C ALA A 277 -27.34 -6.32 -5.93
N MET A 278 -26.57 -5.78 -6.89
CA MET A 278 -27.10 -4.88 -7.92
C MET A 278 -27.72 -5.62 -9.12
N ILE A 279 -27.45 -6.92 -9.26
CA ILE A 279 -27.83 -7.74 -10.41
C ILE A 279 -29.19 -8.40 -10.19
N GLU A 280 -30.12 -8.17 -11.12
CA GLU A 280 -31.44 -8.78 -11.14
C GLU A 280 -31.40 -10.14 -11.86
N ASN A 281 -32.36 -11.02 -11.52
CA ASN A 281 -32.50 -12.37 -12.09
C ASN A 281 -31.19 -13.17 -12.14
N ARG A 282 -30.35 -12.99 -11.13
CA ARG A 282 -28.98 -13.46 -11.15
C ARG A 282 -28.88 -14.98 -11.02
N LYS A 283 -27.89 -15.56 -11.70
CA LYS A 283 -27.47 -16.97 -11.58
C LYS A 283 -25.95 -17.02 -11.51
N THR A 284 -25.45 -17.60 -10.42
CA THR A 284 -24.01 -17.77 -10.20
C THR A 284 -23.58 -19.16 -10.68
N TYR A 285 -22.45 -19.22 -11.36
CA TYR A 285 -21.79 -20.44 -11.80
C TYR A 285 -20.37 -20.45 -11.27
N VAL A 286 -20.01 -21.52 -10.57
CA VAL A 286 -18.66 -21.74 -10.06
C VAL A 286 -18.07 -22.95 -10.76
N ARG A 287 -17.04 -22.72 -11.57
CA ARG A 287 -16.23 -23.80 -12.11
C ARG A 287 -15.00 -23.95 -11.23
N TYR A 288 -15.08 -24.95 -10.36
CA TYR A 288 -13.97 -25.38 -9.55
C TYR A 288 -13.03 -26.32 -10.34
N LYS A 289 -11.74 -26.18 -10.09
CA LYS A 289 -10.71 -27.11 -10.56
C LYS A 289 -9.73 -27.44 -9.44
N THR A 290 -9.41 -28.72 -9.32
CA THR A 290 -8.33 -29.23 -8.45
C THR A 290 -6.94 -28.84 -9.00
N ASP A 291 -6.82 -28.72 -10.32
CA ASP A 291 -5.61 -28.38 -11.05
C ASP A 291 -5.83 -27.14 -11.96
N GLY A 292 -5.24 -26.01 -11.56
CA GLY A 292 -5.33 -24.73 -12.27
C GLY A 292 -6.39 -23.78 -11.72
N GLU A 293 -6.73 -22.75 -12.49
CA GLU A 293 -7.53 -21.62 -12.00
C GLU A 293 -9.03 -21.92 -12.00
N SER A 294 -9.66 -21.69 -10.85
CA SER A 294 -11.11 -21.71 -10.69
C SER A 294 -11.71 -20.39 -11.14
N ASN A 295 -12.99 -20.39 -11.54
CA ASN A 295 -13.67 -19.19 -12.01
C ASN A 295 -15.10 -19.11 -11.46
N VAL A 296 -15.56 -17.90 -11.17
CA VAL A 296 -16.93 -17.63 -10.74
C VAL A 296 -17.55 -16.57 -11.64
N TYR A 297 -18.73 -16.87 -12.20
CA TYR A 297 -19.50 -15.92 -13.01
C TYR A 297 -20.91 -15.78 -12.46
N THR A 298 -21.34 -14.56 -12.21
CA THR A 298 -22.73 -14.26 -11.88
C THR A 298 -23.36 -13.53 -13.05
N LEU A 299 -24.27 -14.21 -13.74
CA LEU A 299 -24.99 -13.67 -14.90
C LEU A 299 -26.34 -13.14 -14.45
N GLY A 300 -26.80 -12.05 -15.07
CA GLY A 300 -28.13 -11.53 -14.83
C GLY A 300 -28.40 -10.29 -15.68
N ASN A 301 -29.22 -9.39 -15.17
CA ASN A 301 -29.51 -8.12 -15.82
C ASN A 301 -29.36 -6.93 -14.88
N ILE A 302 -28.92 -5.80 -15.43
CA ILE A 302 -29.00 -4.49 -14.78
C ILE A 302 -29.79 -3.59 -15.72
N GLY A 303 -31.02 -3.25 -15.33
CA GLY A 303 -31.98 -2.65 -16.24
C GLY A 303 -32.15 -3.52 -17.48
N ASN A 304 -31.93 -2.91 -18.66
CA ASN A 304 -32.08 -3.59 -19.95
C ASN A 304 -30.79 -4.27 -20.45
N ARG A 305 -29.69 -4.24 -19.69
CA ARG A 305 -28.40 -4.82 -20.11
C ARG A 305 -28.21 -6.20 -19.47
N ARG A 306 -27.72 -7.15 -20.28
CA ARG A 306 -27.22 -8.43 -19.78
C ARG A 306 -25.81 -8.23 -19.25
N VAL A 307 -25.58 -8.67 -18.02
CA VAL A 307 -24.31 -8.45 -17.32
C VAL A 307 -23.72 -9.77 -16.84
N VAL A 308 -22.39 -9.81 -16.75
CA VAL A 308 -21.64 -10.87 -16.07
C VAL A 308 -20.68 -10.26 -15.06
N SER A 309 -20.74 -10.67 -13.80
CA SER A 309 -19.76 -10.31 -12.78
C SER A 309 -18.78 -11.46 -12.53
N THR A 310 -17.53 -11.12 -12.20
CA THR A 310 -16.51 -12.06 -11.73
C THR A 310 -15.71 -11.45 -10.57
N LYS A 311 -15.06 -12.30 -9.78
CA LYS A 311 -14.05 -11.91 -8.80
C LYS A 311 -12.70 -12.50 -9.18
N LEU A 312 -11.67 -11.67 -9.10
CA LEU A 312 -10.27 -12.06 -9.27
C LEU A 312 -9.75 -12.71 -7.98
N SER A 313 -8.94 -13.75 -8.11
CA SER A 313 -8.30 -14.42 -6.96
C SER A 313 -7.08 -13.68 -6.41
N ALA A 314 -6.44 -12.85 -7.21
CA ALA A 314 -5.29 -12.05 -6.81
C ALA A 314 -5.20 -10.80 -7.70
N VAL A 315 -4.84 -9.67 -7.10
CA VAL A 315 -4.60 -8.39 -7.79
C VAL A 315 -3.34 -7.75 -7.22
N GLY A 316 -2.64 -6.98 -8.05
CA GLY A 316 -1.46 -6.21 -7.66
C GLY A 316 -0.20 -6.51 -8.46
N GLN A 317 0.88 -5.84 -8.10
CA GLN A 317 2.08 -5.74 -8.94
C GLN A 317 3.08 -6.89 -8.77
N THR A 318 2.70 -7.97 -8.06
CA THR A 318 3.52 -9.19 -8.06
C THR A 318 3.28 -9.94 -9.37
N ARG A 319 4.30 -10.65 -9.85
CA ARG A 319 4.17 -11.43 -11.09
C ARG A 319 3.05 -12.47 -11.01
N SER A 320 2.90 -13.13 -9.86
CA SER A 320 1.84 -14.12 -9.65
C SER A 320 0.45 -13.49 -9.70
N ALA A 321 0.25 -12.34 -9.03
CA ALA A 321 -1.03 -11.64 -9.05
C ALA A 321 -1.38 -11.18 -10.49
N MET A 322 -0.46 -10.52 -11.19
CA MET A 322 -0.67 -10.06 -12.58
C MET A 322 -1.04 -11.21 -13.54
N ILE A 323 -0.38 -12.37 -13.41
CA ILE A 323 -0.69 -13.54 -14.24
C ILE A 323 -2.11 -14.04 -13.93
N SER A 324 -2.46 -14.14 -12.65
CA SER A 324 -3.77 -14.63 -12.20
C SER A 324 -4.91 -13.72 -12.65
N SER A 325 -4.82 -12.40 -12.39
CA SER A 325 -5.85 -11.43 -12.80
C SER A 325 -5.98 -11.31 -14.30
N GLY A 326 -4.88 -11.29 -15.04
CA GLY A 326 -4.89 -11.25 -16.51
C GLY A 326 -5.50 -12.52 -17.11
N SER A 327 -5.17 -13.69 -16.56
CA SER A 327 -5.71 -14.98 -17.03
C SER A 327 -7.23 -15.07 -16.82
N ILE A 328 -7.74 -14.75 -15.63
CA ILE A 328 -9.18 -14.74 -15.34
C ILE A 328 -9.91 -13.75 -16.28
N THR A 329 -9.37 -12.55 -16.46
CA THR A 329 -9.96 -11.53 -17.35
C THR A 329 -9.97 -12.00 -18.80
N THR A 330 -8.88 -12.59 -19.28
CA THR A 330 -8.81 -13.14 -20.65
C THR A 330 -9.82 -14.27 -20.86
N ARG A 331 -10.04 -15.14 -19.87
CA ARG A 331 -11.06 -16.20 -19.94
C ARG A 331 -12.48 -15.65 -19.93
N LEU A 332 -12.75 -14.59 -19.15
CA LEU A 332 -14.03 -13.90 -19.12
C LEU A 332 -14.35 -13.33 -20.51
N LEU A 333 -13.45 -12.51 -21.05
CA LEU A 333 -13.66 -11.82 -22.32
C LEU A 333 -13.69 -12.79 -23.51
N GLY A 334 -12.87 -13.85 -23.48
CA GLY A 334 -12.93 -14.91 -24.50
C GLY A 334 -14.15 -15.83 -24.38
N GLY A 335 -14.73 -15.95 -23.18
CA GLY A 335 -15.94 -16.75 -22.92
C GLY A 335 -17.23 -16.03 -23.33
N PHE A 336 -17.22 -14.70 -23.33
CA PHE A 336 -18.36 -13.85 -23.66
C PHE A 336 -17.94 -12.79 -24.69
N PRO A 337 -17.86 -13.16 -25.99
CA PRO A 337 -17.32 -12.28 -27.03
C PRO A 337 -18.18 -11.05 -27.34
N GLU A 338 -19.44 -11.03 -26.91
CA GLU A 338 -20.38 -9.91 -27.11
C GLU A 338 -20.22 -8.79 -26.06
N ILE A 339 -19.23 -8.87 -25.16
CA ILE A 339 -18.96 -7.81 -24.19
C ILE A 339 -18.45 -6.56 -24.90
N GLU A 340 -19.16 -5.45 -24.70
CA GLU A 340 -18.83 -4.12 -25.23
C GLU A 340 -18.29 -3.19 -24.17
N HIS A 341 -18.70 -3.38 -22.91
CA HIS A 341 -18.34 -2.52 -21.78
C HIS A 341 -17.73 -3.32 -20.62
N VAL A 342 -16.62 -2.84 -20.05
CA VAL A 342 -15.98 -3.47 -18.88
C VAL A 342 -15.89 -2.49 -17.70
N PHE A 343 -16.50 -2.85 -16.59
CA PHE A 343 -16.45 -2.10 -15.34
C PHE A 343 -15.57 -2.82 -14.33
N ILE A 344 -14.51 -2.17 -13.87
CA ILE A 344 -13.70 -2.66 -12.75
C ILE A 344 -14.20 -1.94 -11.50
N VAL A 345 -14.96 -2.63 -10.65
CA VAL A 345 -15.68 -2.00 -9.53
C VAL A 345 -15.13 -2.53 -8.22
N GLY A 346 -14.85 -1.62 -7.29
CA GLY A 346 -14.31 -2.01 -6.00
C GLY A 346 -14.05 -0.83 -5.09
N VAL A 347 -13.22 -1.05 -4.08
CA VAL A 347 -12.75 -0.01 -3.16
C VAL A 347 -11.45 0.61 -3.65
N GLY A 348 -11.16 1.82 -3.19
CA GLY A 348 -9.91 2.51 -3.44
C GLY A 348 -9.49 3.37 -2.25
N GLY A 349 -8.29 3.92 -2.35
CA GLY A 349 -7.72 4.81 -1.34
C GLY A 349 -7.78 6.27 -1.75
N ARG A 350 -7.93 7.14 -0.75
CA ARG A 350 -7.93 8.59 -0.87
C ARG A 350 -6.51 9.11 -1.15
N VAL A 351 -6.46 10.15 -1.97
CA VAL A 351 -5.25 10.96 -2.14
C VAL A 351 -5.12 11.95 -0.97
N THR A 352 -4.02 11.89 -0.22
CA THR A 352 -3.70 12.83 0.86
C THR A 352 -2.78 13.95 0.35
N GLY A 353 -2.70 15.09 1.04
CA GLY A 353 -1.68 16.12 0.77
C GLY A 353 -2.06 17.26 -0.19
N TYR A 354 -3.15 17.16 -0.96
CA TYR A 354 -3.57 18.25 -1.86
C TYR A 354 -4.42 19.30 -1.14
N SER A 355 -3.85 20.50 -0.97
CA SER A 355 -4.44 21.66 -0.27
C SER A 355 -5.35 22.53 -1.15
N GLU A 356 -6.22 21.93 -1.98
CA GLU A 356 -7.37 22.67 -2.52
C GLU A 356 -8.67 22.05 -1.99
N LYS A 357 -9.38 22.83 -1.15
CA LYS A 357 -10.69 22.45 -0.60
C LYS A 357 -11.63 22.03 -1.74
N GLY A 358 -12.17 20.81 -1.66
CA GLY A 358 -13.22 20.33 -2.56
C GLY A 358 -12.76 19.44 -3.73
N LYS A 359 -11.46 19.17 -3.89
CA LYS A 359 -10.95 18.28 -4.97
C LYS A 359 -10.60 16.85 -4.51
N THR A 360 -10.48 16.64 -3.21
CA THR A 360 -10.14 15.32 -2.64
C THR A 360 -11.39 14.58 -2.19
N ALA A 361 -11.52 13.31 -2.58
CA ALA A 361 -12.60 12.43 -2.15
C ALA A 361 -12.44 12.01 -0.69
N ASN A 362 -13.52 11.97 0.08
CA ASN A 362 -13.53 11.49 1.47
C ASN A 362 -13.95 10.01 1.56
N LEU A 363 -13.84 9.43 2.76
CA LEU A 363 -14.34 8.09 3.01
C LEU A 363 -15.85 7.99 2.70
N GLY A 364 -16.22 6.98 1.91
CA GLY A 364 -17.57 6.77 1.41
C GLY A 364 -17.93 7.52 0.13
N ASP A 365 -17.08 8.44 -0.36
CA ASP A 365 -17.24 9.03 -1.69
C ASP A 365 -16.85 8.04 -2.78
N VAL A 366 -17.24 8.33 -4.03
CA VAL A 366 -16.96 7.46 -5.17
C VAL A 366 -16.13 8.19 -6.22
N VAL A 367 -15.05 7.55 -6.67
CA VAL A 367 -14.18 8.02 -7.75
C VAL A 367 -14.43 7.19 -9.00
N VAL A 368 -14.59 7.85 -10.14
CA VAL A 368 -14.66 7.22 -11.47
C VAL A 368 -13.42 7.61 -12.27
N ALA A 369 -12.70 6.61 -12.77
CA ALA A 369 -11.55 6.84 -13.64
C ALA A 369 -11.97 7.61 -14.90
N SER A 370 -11.34 8.76 -15.11
CA SER A 370 -11.56 9.60 -16.28
C SER A 370 -10.29 10.37 -16.58
N SER A 371 -10.08 10.70 -17.86
CA SER A 371 -9.14 11.75 -18.22
C SER A 371 -9.65 13.10 -17.67
N THR A 372 -8.75 13.93 -17.14
CA THR A 372 -9.06 15.28 -16.62
C THR A 372 -8.73 16.36 -17.64
N ASN A 373 -7.55 16.29 -18.27
CA ASN A 373 -7.03 17.33 -19.16
C ASN A 373 -6.39 16.73 -20.42
N ASP A 374 -6.35 17.49 -21.51
CA ASP A 374 -5.72 17.07 -22.78
C ASP A 374 -4.20 16.81 -22.65
N GLU A 375 -3.53 17.48 -21.71
CA GLU A 375 -2.10 17.30 -21.43
C GLU A 375 -1.78 15.99 -20.67
N SER A 376 -2.75 15.43 -19.96
CA SER A 376 -2.61 14.18 -19.20
C SER A 376 -3.83 13.29 -19.47
N PRO A 377 -3.91 12.68 -20.67
CA PRO A 377 -5.12 12.00 -21.14
C PRO A 377 -5.38 10.64 -20.46
N PHE A 378 -4.70 10.37 -19.35
CA PHE A 378 -4.65 9.06 -18.72
C PHE A 378 -5.81 8.90 -17.74
N SER A 379 -6.54 7.79 -17.85
CA SER A 379 -7.58 7.42 -16.89
C SER A 379 -7.05 6.48 -15.82
N TYR A 380 -5.99 5.73 -16.13
CA TYR A 380 -5.37 4.79 -15.21
C TYR A 380 -3.84 4.79 -15.34
N ILE A 381 -3.13 4.79 -14.21
CA ILE A 381 -1.66 4.94 -14.16
C ILE A 381 -1.07 3.93 -13.17
N VAL A 382 -0.08 3.16 -13.57
CA VAL A 382 0.61 2.23 -12.67
C VAL A 382 2.09 2.57 -12.57
N CYS A 383 2.53 2.96 -11.36
CA CYS A 383 3.93 3.21 -11.06
C CYS A 383 4.60 1.94 -10.56
N HIS A 384 5.54 1.41 -11.36
CA HIS A 384 6.25 0.16 -11.10
C HIS A 384 7.71 0.35 -10.64
N SER A 385 8.28 1.55 -10.84
CA SER A 385 9.65 1.85 -10.42
C SER A 385 9.87 3.33 -10.17
N LEU A 386 10.83 3.64 -9.29
CA LEU A 386 11.29 5.01 -9.05
C LEU A 386 12.63 5.18 -9.77
N GLN A 387 12.71 6.12 -10.71
CA GLN A 387 13.98 6.49 -11.32
C GLN A 387 14.64 7.56 -10.47
N ARG A 388 15.86 7.28 -10.02
CA ARG A 388 16.60 8.15 -9.11
C ARG A 388 17.81 8.72 -9.79
N ASN A 389 18.10 9.99 -9.50
CA ASN A 389 19.36 10.61 -9.87
C ASN A 389 20.52 9.81 -9.26
N ARG A 390 21.55 9.49 -10.04
CA ARG A 390 22.68 8.66 -9.58
C ARG A 390 23.54 9.33 -8.50
N GLU A 391 23.57 10.66 -8.48
CA GLU A 391 24.41 11.46 -7.59
C GLU A 391 23.66 11.87 -6.33
N SER A 392 22.44 12.40 -6.45
CA SER A 392 21.63 12.86 -5.31
C SER A 392 20.72 11.79 -4.71
N ASN A 393 20.49 10.67 -5.41
CA ASN A 393 19.53 9.62 -5.06
C ASN A 393 18.08 10.11 -4.89
N ALA A 394 17.81 11.36 -5.30
CA ALA A 394 16.47 11.94 -5.38
C ALA A 394 15.68 11.24 -6.48
N VAL A 395 14.37 11.07 -6.28
CA VAL A 395 13.48 10.56 -7.33
C VAL A 395 13.31 11.66 -8.37
N GLU A 396 13.79 11.42 -9.59
CA GLU A 396 13.67 12.38 -10.70
C GLU A 396 12.40 12.15 -11.49
N CYS A 397 12.07 10.88 -11.74
CA CYS A 397 10.86 10.51 -12.45
C CYS A 397 10.34 9.13 -12.02
N TYR A 398 9.09 8.89 -12.41
CA TYR A 398 8.37 7.67 -12.11
C TYR A 398 8.34 6.78 -13.35
N GLY A 399 8.76 5.52 -13.21
CA GLY A 399 8.49 4.51 -14.22
C GLY A 399 7.02 4.14 -14.16
N VAL A 400 6.26 4.61 -15.14
CA VAL A 400 4.80 4.46 -15.20
C VAL A 400 4.38 3.70 -16.45
N LYS A 401 3.32 2.92 -16.31
CA LYS A 401 2.46 2.50 -17.41
C LYS A 401 1.18 3.32 -17.35
N THR A 402 0.63 3.70 -18.50
CA THR A 402 -0.52 4.60 -18.59
C THR A 402 -1.54 4.09 -19.59
N TRP A 403 -2.82 4.24 -19.26
CA TRP A 403 -3.92 3.87 -20.14
C TRP A 403 -4.93 5.00 -20.26
N GLN A 404 -5.51 5.12 -21.46
CA GLN A 404 -6.52 6.10 -21.81
C GLN A 404 -7.81 5.40 -22.25
N GLN A 405 -8.96 5.95 -21.86
CA GLN A 405 -10.24 5.55 -22.41
C GLN A 405 -10.43 6.16 -23.80
N HIS A 406 -10.74 5.33 -24.80
CA HIS A 406 -11.02 5.80 -26.17
C HIS A 406 -12.50 6.11 -26.39
N ASP A 407 -13.38 5.43 -25.65
CA ASP A 407 -14.81 5.74 -25.61
C ASP A 407 -15.11 6.65 -24.40
N ASN A 408 -15.95 7.66 -24.63
CA ASN A 408 -16.35 8.64 -23.61
C ASN A 408 -17.79 8.46 -23.12
N ILE A 409 -18.50 7.40 -23.52
CA ILE A 409 -19.90 7.21 -23.15
C ILE A 409 -20.10 7.10 -21.63
N ILE A 410 -19.26 6.30 -20.97
CA ILE A 410 -19.29 6.12 -19.52
C ILE A 410 -18.99 7.44 -18.81
N SER A 411 -17.97 8.17 -19.26
CA SER A 411 -17.61 9.47 -18.68
C SER A 411 -18.71 10.51 -18.88
N LYS A 412 -19.37 10.54 -20.05
CA LYS A 412 -20.54 11.42 -20.32
C LYS A 412 -21.71 11.11 -19.38
N ILE A 413 -22.07 9.83 -19.21
CA ILE A 413 -23.13 9.41 -18.30
C ILE A 413 -22.76 9.80 -16.85
N THR A 414 -21.49 9.59 -16.46
CA THR A 414 -20.99 9.94 -15.14
C THR A 414 -21.08 11.45 -14.90
N THR A 415 -20.70 12.28 -15.87
CA THR A 415 -20.85 13.75 -15.79
C THR A 415 -22.32 14.16 -15.66
N GLN A 416 -23.23 13.51 -16.38
CA GLN A 416 -24.66 13.78 -16.24
C GLN A 416 -25.18 13.43 -14.84
N LEU A 417 -24.76 12.29 -14.29
CA LEU A 417 -25.10 11.88 -12.93
C LEU A 417 -24.52 12.84 -11.88
N LYS A 418 -23.26 13.26 -12.06
CA LYS A 418 -22.59 14.24 -11.21
C LYS A 418 -23.32 15.58 -11.22
N ASN A 419 -23.72 16.07 -12.39
CA ASN A 419 -24.47 17.33 -12.52
C ASN A 419 -25.90 17.25 -11.94
N ALA A 420 -26.45 16.05 -11.78
CA ALA A 420 -27.75 15.82 -11.15
C ALA A 420 -27.66 15.65 -9.62
N CYS A 421 -26.46 15.64 -9.04
CA CYS A 421 -26.29 15.56 -7.58
C CYS A 421 -26.64 16.91 -6.92
N THR A 422 -27.28 16.84 -5.76
CA THR A 422 -27.47 17.98 -4.85
C THR A 422 -26.77 17.70 -3.52
N GLU A 423 -26.66 18.70 -2.64
CA GLU A 423 -26.00 18.53 -1.33
C GLU A 423 -26.56 17.34 -0.52
N ASN A 424 -27.86 17.04 -0.66
CA ASN A 424 -28.56 16.03 0.15
C ASN A 424 -29.09 14.83 -0.65
N SER A 425 -28.90 14.78 -1.97
CA SER A 425 -29.48 13.73 -2.80
C SER A 425 -28.59 13.38 -3.98
N VAL A 426 -28.40 12.08 -4.17
CA VAL A 426 -27.67 11.52 -5.31
C VAL A 426 -28.56 10.62 -6.15
N PRO A 427 -28.42 10.61 -7.49
CA PRO A 427 -29.29 9.82 -8.36
C PRO A 427 -29.27 8.30 -8.12
N TRP A 428 -28.18 7.76 -7.55
CA TRP A 428 -28.03 6.32 -7.27
C TRP A 428 -28.43 5.93 -5.84
N ASP A 429 -28.89 6.87 -5.00
CA ASP A 429 -29.29 6.60 -3.61
C ASP A 429 -30.38 5.53 -3.52
N LYS A 430 -31.30 5.52 -4.49
CA LYS A 430 -32.32 4.46 -4.61
C LYS A 430 -31.67 3.08 -4.70
N PHE A 431 -30.68 2.91 -5.57
CA PHE A 431 -29.99 1.63 -5.75
C PHE A 431 -29.15 1.26 -4.54
N PHE A 432 -28.53 2.25 -3.89
CA PHE A 432 -27.81 2.03 -2.63
C PHE A 432 -28.75 1.48 -1.55
N LYS A 433 -29.91 2.12 -1.32
CA LYS A 433 -30.91 1.68 -0.34
C LYS A 433 -31.50 0.32 -0.66
N GLU A 434 -31.83 0.05 -1.92
CA GLU A 434 -32.31 -1.27 -2.36
C GLU A 434 -31.26 -2.36 -2.12
N GLY A 435 -30.00 -2.10 -2.47
CA GLY A 435 -28.88 -3.01 -2.23
C GLY A 435 -28.62 -3.23 -0.74
N LEU A 436 -28.65 -2.17 0.07
CA LEU A 436 -28.47 -2.25 1.52
C LEU A 436 -29.56 -3.12 2.17
N ASN A 437 -30.83 -2.82 1.88
CA ASN A 437 -31.96 -3.60 2.39
C ASN A 437 -31.88 -5.08 1.98
N TYR A 438 -31.45 -5.34 0.75
CA TYR A 438 -31.28 -6.70 0.24
C TYR A 438 -30.19 -7.46 1.00
N LEU A 439 -29.02 -6.82 1.21
CA LEU A 439 -27.89 -7.39 1.93
C LEU A 439 -28.20 -7.59 3.42
N GLU A 440 -28.89 -6.66 4.07
CA GLU A 440 -29.35 -6.80 5.45
C GLU A 440 -30.35 -7.95 5.62
N SER A 441 -31.26 -8.11 4.66
CA SER A 441 -32.31 -9.13 4.71
C SER A 441 -31.81 -10.52 4.35
N ASN A 442 -30.76 -10.65 3.52
CA ASN A 442 -30.40 -11.92 2.91
C ASN A 442 -28.90 -12.29 2.99
N GLU A 443 -27.97 -11.34 3.12
CA GLU A 443 -26.56 -11.56 2.71
C GLU A 443 -25.54 -10.65 3.41
N ASN A 444 -25.64 -10.42 4.71
CA ASN A 444 -24.61 -9.60 5.36
C ASN A 444 -23.32 -10.37 5.64
N GLU A 445 -23.34 -11.71 5.74
CA GLU A 445 -22.14 -12.60 5.87
C GLU A 445 -21.05 -12.09 6.86
N GLY A 446 -21.48 -11.33 7.87
CA GLY A 446 -20.62 -10.64 8.86
C GLY A 446 -20.17 -9.22 8.51
N TYR A 447 -20.39 -8.74 7.28
CA TYR A 447 -20.15 -7.37 6.84
C TYR A 447 -21.26 -6.41 7.24
N LYS A 448 -20.89 -5.16 7.54
CA LYS A 448 -21.82 -4.06 7.81
C LYS A 448 -21.72 -3.03 6.69
N PHE A 449 -22.71 -3.01 5.81
CA PHE A 449 -22.77 -2.12 4.66
C PHE A 449 -23.27 -0.70 4.98
N GLU A 450 -23.81 -0.52 6.18
CA GLU A 450 -24.14 0.78 6.75
C GLU A 450 -22.90 1.68 6.81
N ARG A 451 -23.13 3.00 6.80
CA ARG A 451 -22.03 3.96 6.93
C ARG A 451 -21.38 3.80 8.32
N PRO A 452 -20.05 3.60 8.42
CA PRO A 452 -19.38 3.53 9.72
C PRO A 452 -19.58 4.82 10.53
N THR A 453 -19.73 4.69 11.85
CA THR A 453 -19.75 5.84 12.75
C THR A 453 -18.33 6.36 12.92
N ALA A 454 -18.10 7.63 12.54
CA ALA A 454 -16.78 8.25 12.53
C ALA A 454 -16.19 8.36 13.95
N GLN A 455 -15.40 7.37 14.37
CA GLN A 455 -14.62 7.48 15.60
C GLN A 455 -13.29 8.24 15.40
N ASN A 456 -12.84 8.49 14.17
CA ASN A 456 -11.54 9.12 13.89
C ASN A 456 -11.50 10.06 12.65
N ASP A 457 -12.63 10.52 12.11
CA ASP A 457 -12.59 11.50 11.02
C ASP A 457 -12.34 12.92 11.57
N TYR A 458 -11.09 13.40 11.48
CA TYR A 458 -10.73 14.81 11.71
C TYR A 458 -11.33 15.77 10.67
N CYS A 459 -12.09 15.28 9.68
CA CYS A 459 -12.76 16.07 8.64
C CYS A 459 -14.17 15.52 8.35
N ASN A 460 -15.11 15.65 9.29
CA ASN A 460 -16.50 16.04 9.05
C ASN A 460 -17.31 15.97 10.36
N SER A 461 -17.62 17.13 10.93
CA SER A 461 -18.49 17.30 12.09
C SER A 461 -19.99 17.16 11.76
N SER A 462 -20.36 16.50 10.67
CA SER A 462 -21.76 16.31 10.27
C SER A 462 -21.89 15.03 9.43
N GLY A 463 -22.29 13.93 10.07
CA GLY A 463 -22.50 12.61 9.46
C GLY A 463 -23.72 12.52 8.53
N GLU A 464 -24.08 13.59 7.81
CA GLU A 464 -25.32 13.71 7.03
C GLU A 464 -25.13 14.08 5.55
N SER A 465 -23.90 14.37 5.09
CA SER A 465 -23.69 14.73 3.68
C SER A 465 -23.81 13.50 2.76
N ALA A 466 -24.52 13.67 1.64
CA ALA A 466 -24.61 12.65 0.60
C ALA A 466 -23.22 12.40 -0.03
N PRO A 467 -22.93 11.15 -0.45
CA PRO A 467 -21.65 10.81 -1.08
C PRO A 467 -21.45 11.59 -2.38
N GLN A 468 -20.22 12.00 -2.67
CA GLN A 468 -19.90 12.79 -3.87
C GLN A 468 -19.23 11.95 -4.96
N ILE A 469 -19.38 12.37 -6.23
CA ILE A 469 -18.64 11.80 -7.37
C ILE A 469 -17.42 12.65 -7.69
N TYR A 470 -16.27 12.00 -7.66
CA TYR A 470 -15.01 12.53 -8.17
C TYR A 470 -14.64 11.84 -9.48
N MET A 471 -14.08 12.60 -10.41
CA MET A 471 -13.65 12.07 -11.71
C MET A 471 -12.21 12.48 -11.93
N GLY A 472 -11.36 11.51 -12.25
CA GLY A 472 -9.97 11.76 -12.58
C GLY A 472 -9.14 10.49 -12.66
N PRO A 473 -7.83 10.62 -12.90
CA PRO A 473 -6.94 9.47 -13.03
C PRO A 473 -6.88 8.67 -11.73
N VAL A 474 -6.99 7.35 -11.85
CA VAL A 474 -6.77 6.41 -10.74
C VAL A 474 -5.37 5.82 -10.89
N ALA A 475 -4.65 5.62 -9.79
CA ALA A 475 -3.31 5.03 -9.86
C ALA A 475 -3.08 3.83 -8.95
N ALA A 476 -2.13 3.00 -9.31
CA ALA A 476 -1.63 1.92 -8.45
C ALA A 476 -0.11 1.98 -8.30
N SER A 477 0.39 1.75 -7.09
CA SER A 477 1.82 1.61 -6.87
C SER A 477 2.18 0.80 -5.65
N ARG A 478 2.97 -0.26 -5.80
CA ARG A 478 3.58 -0.93 -4.64
C ARG A 478 4.76 -0.13 -4.06
N VAL A 479 5.42 0.71 -4.88
CA VAL A 479 6.63 1.42 -4.48
C VAL A 479 6.35 2.74 -3.74
N LEU A 480 5.22 3.40 -4.04
CA LEU A 480 4.86 4.69 -3.43
C LEU A 480 4.33 4.55 -2.00
N PHE A 481 3.58 3.50 -1.68
CA PHE A 481 3.02 3.32 -0.33
C PHE A 481 4.06 3.11 0.78
N LYS A 482 5.35 3.02 0.44
CA LYS A 482 6.46 3.02 1.39
C LYS A 482 6.91 4.43 1.79
N HIS A 483 6.47 5.46 1.06
CA HIS A 483 6.98 6.83 1.15
C HIS A 483 5.83 7.84 0.93
N GLU A 484 5.27 8.37 2.02
CA GLU A 484 4.14 9.31 1.96
C GLU A 484 4.42 10.55 1.10
N VAL A 485 5.61 11.15 1.23
CA VAL A 485 6.03 12.30 0.42
C VAL A 485 6.03 12.00 -1.09
N LEU A 486 6.43 10.78 -1.49
CA LEU A 486 6.42 10.39 -2.91
C LEU A 486 5.00 10.08 -3.38
N LYS A 487 4.13 9.58 -2.50
CA LYS A 487 2.71 9.37 -2.79
C LYS A 487 2.04 10.70 -3.12
N ASP A 488 2.30 11.73 -2.31
CA ASP A 488 1.71 13.06 -2.49
C ASP A 488 2.28 13.77 -3.73
N ASP A 489 3.60 13.75 -3.94
CA ASP A 489 4.25 14.29 -5.16
C ASP A 489 3.74 13.58 -6.43
N PHE A 490 3.58 12.25 -6.39
CA PHE A 490 3.02 11.51 -7.52
C PHE A 490 1.56 11.89 -7.78
N ALA A 491 0.77 12.05 -6.72
CA ALA A 491 -0.63 12.43 -6.85
C ALA A 491 -0.81 13.83 -7.44
N GLU A 492 0.01 14.79 -7.02
CA GLU A 492 0.02 16.14 -7.56
C GLU A 492 0.42 16.17 -9.04
N ARG A 493 1.54 15.51 -9.39
CA ARG A 493 2.06 15.50 -10.77
C ARG A 493 1.10 14.92 -11.80
N PHE A 494 0.35 13.90 -11.41
CA PHE A 494 -0.60 13.23 -12.30
C PHE A 494 -2.06 13.63 -12.06
N GLY A 495 -2.32 14.59 -11.16
CA GLY A 495 -3.68 15.05 -10.84
C GLY A 495 -4.61 13.93 -10.40
N LEU A 496 -4.11 13.00 -9.57
CA LEU A 496 -4.82 11.77 -9.22
C LEU A 496 -6.09 12.04 -8.39
N ALA A 497 -7.12 11.25 -8.65
CA ALA A 497 -8.36 11.26 -7.87
C ALA A 497 -8.40 10.17 -6.79
N ALA A 498 -7.77 9.02 -7.04
CA ALA A 498 -7.71 7.90 -6.10
C ALA A 498 -6.53 6.97 -6.39
N PHE A 499 -6.23 6.12 -5.41
CA PHE A 499 -5.36 4.98 -5.56
C PHE A 499 -6.14 3.65 -5.55
N ASP A 500 -5.58 2.62 -6.17
CA ASP A 500 -6.12 1.25 -6.15
C ASP A 500 -5.04 0.16 -6.05
N ALA A 501 -5.49 -1.09 -5.93
CA ALA A 501 -4.67 -2.26 -5.66
C ALA A 501 -3.78 -2.73 -6.85
N GLY A 502 -3.98 -2.25 -8.07
CA GLY A 502 -3.17 -2.60 -9.24
C GLY A 502 -3.81 -3.59 -10.22
N PHE A 503 -4.67 -3.08 -11.09
CA PHE A 503 -5.39 -3.79 -12.16
C PHE A 503 -4.73 -3.67 -13.55
N ASP A 504 -3.41 -3.45 -13.65
CA ASP A 504 -2.73 -3.26 -14.95
C ASP A 504 -2.93 -4.42 -15.92
N SER A 505 -2.75 -5.66 -15.45
CA SER A 505 -2.99 -6.86 -16.25
C SER A 505 -4.45 -7.02 -16.71
N VAL A 506 -5.42 -6.56 -15.91
CA VAL A 506 -6.84 -6.57 -16.27
C VAL A 506 -7.09 -5.59 -17.41
N VAL A 507 -6.55 -4.38 -17.29
CA VAL A 507 -6.65 -3.37 -18.34
C VAL A 507 -5.91 -3.84 -19.60
N GLU A 508 -4.72 -4.42 -19.49
CA GLU A 508 -4.01 -5.04 -20.63
C GLU A 508 -4.86 -6.11 -21.33
N SER A 509 -5.58 -6.96 -20.58
CA SER A 509 -6.51 -7.94 -21.17
C SER A 509 -7.70 -7.29 -21.89
N ILE A 510 -8.27 -6.20 -21.35
CA ILE A 510 -9.35 -5.43 -21.99
C ILE A 510 -8.89 -4.89 -23.35
N PHE A 511 -7.71 -4.25 -23.39
CA PHE A 511 -7.12 -3.73 -24.63
C PHE A 511 -6.78 -4.85 -25.61
N GLY A 512 -6.24 -5.98 -25.12
CA GLY A 512 -5.94 -7.15 -25.94
C GLY A 512 -7.18 -7.73 -26.64
N ASN A 513 -8.35 -7.62 -26.01
CA ASN A 513 -9.65 -8.01 -26.57
C ASN A 513 -10.34 -6.87 -27.35
N ARG A 514 -9.65 -5.75 -27.60
CA ARG A 514 -10.14 -4.60 -28.38
C ARG A 514 -11.40 -3.93 -27.84
N ILE A 515 -11.60 -4.00 -26.53
CA ILE A 515 -12.72 -3.32 -25.87
C ILE A 515 -12.30 -1.88 -25.56
N SER A 516 -12.94 -0.91 -26.21
CA SER A 516 -12.64 0.53 -26.05
C SER A 516 -13.38 1.18 -24.90
N SER A 517 -14.48 0.58 -24.44
CA SER A 517 -15.36 1.12 -23.41
C SER A 517 -15.12 0.41 -22.08
N TRP A 518 -14.38 1.06 -21.17
CA TRP A 518 -14.07 0.52 -19.86
C TRP A 518 -13.88 1.61 -18.82
N THR A 519 -14.06 1.30 -17.54
CA THR A 519 -13.78 2.25 -16.45
C THR A 519 -13.42 1.55 -15.14
N LEU A 520 -12.78 2.29 -14.23
CA LEU A 520 -12.65 1.93 -12.83
C LEU A 520 -13.63 2.77 -12.01
N ILE A 521 -14.36 2.12 -11.11
CA ILE A 521 -15.18 2.78 -10.11
C ILE A 521 -14.67 2.35 -8.74
N ARG A 522 -14.28 3.33 -7.91
CA ARG A 522 -13.62 3.12 -6.62
C ARG A 522 -14.40 3.84 -5.53
N GLY A 523 -15.01 3.07 -4.62
CA GLY A 523 -15.52 3.61 -3.37
C GLY A 523 -14.37 3.83 -2.40
N ILE A 524 -14.25 5.01 -1.83
CA ILE A 524 -13.08 5.37 -1.01
C ILE A 524 -13.22 4.77 0.39
N ALA A 525 -12.26 3.91 0.77
CA ALA A 525 -12.30 3.13 2.01
C ALA A 525 -11.14 3.41 2.98
N ASP A 526 -10.00 3.92 2.50
CA ASP A 526 -8.84 4.27 3.33
C ASP A 526 -7.95 5.35 2.68
N ASP A 527 -6.77 5.61 3.26
CA ASP A 527 -5.76 6.55 2.76
C ASP A 527 -4.61 5.88 1.95
N SER A 528 -4.82 4.63 1.53
CA SER A 528 -3.87 3.78 0.81
C SER A 528 -4.39 3.35 -0.56
N ASP A 529 -4.79 2.10 -0.75
CA ASP A 529 -5.32 1.55 -2.01
C ASP A 529 -6.72 0.92 -1.86
N GLY A 530 -7.38 1.14 -0.72
CA GLY A 530 -8.66 0.55 -0.35
C GLY A 530 -8.55 -0.79 0.39
N THR A 531 -7.37 -1.41 0.47
CA THR A 531 -7.22 -2.76 1.06
C THR A 531 -7.09 -2.79 2.58
N LYS A 532 -6.82 -1.64 3.22
CA LYS A 532 -6.56 -1.53 4.67
C LYS A 532 -7.79 -1.05 5.47
N GLY A 533 -8.71 -0.32 4.86
CA GLY A 533 -9.89 0.26 5.51
C GLY A 533 -11.04 -0.72 5.74
N LYS A 534 -10.82 -1.80 6.52
CA LYS A 534 -11.77 -2.91 6.70
C LYS A 534 -13.19 -2.47 7.08
N ASP A 535 -13.33 -1.50 7.98
CA ASP A 535 -14.63 -1.02 8.42
C ASP A 535 -15.40 -0.27 7.32
N TRP A 536 -14.68 0.44 6.44
CA TRP A 536 -15.28 1.22 5.36
C TRP A 536 -15.46 0.42 4.07
N GLN A 537 -14.73 -0.68 3.90
CA GLN A 537 -14.77 -1.51 2.69
C GLN A 537 -16.20 -1.90 2.26
N PRO A 538 -17.09 -2.40 3.14
CA PRO A 538 -18.44 -2.77 2.72
C PRO A 538 -19.25 -1.57 2.23
N HIS A 539 -19.29 -0.48 3.02
CA HIS A 539 -20.04 0.72 2.64
C HIS A 539 -19.54 1.32 1.33
N ALA A 540 -18.22 1.48 1.21
CA ALA A 540 -17.57 2.03 0.03
C ALA A 540 -17.81 1.15 -1.22
N ALA A 541 -17.71 -0.17 -1.09
CA ALA A 541 -18.00 -1.10 -2.17
C ALA A 541 -19.46 -1.00 -2.64
N LEU A 542 -20.40 -0.86 -1.70
CA LEU A 542 -21.83 -0.72 -2.04
C LEU A 542 -22.13 0.62 -2.73
N GLN A 543 -21.49 1.72 -2.32
CA GLN A 543 -21.60 3.00 -3.01
C GLN A 543 -21.08 2.90 -4.46
N ALA A 544 -19.92 2.28 -4.66
CA ALA A 544 -19.36 2.05 -5.99
C ALA A 544 -20.28 1.18 -6.86
N ALA A 545 -20.84 0.11 -6.30
CA ALA A 545 -21.77 -0.79 -6.99
C ALA A 545 -23.09 -0.10 -7.34
N ALA A 546 -23.63 0.75 -6.45
CA ALA A 546 -24.84 1.51 -6.71
C ALA A 546 -24.63 2.54 -7.85
N LEU A 547 -23.50 3.25 -7.85
CA LEU A 547 -23.15 4.15 -8.95
C LEU A 547 -22.96 3.39 -10.27
N MET A 548 -22.30 2.23 -10.24
CA MET A 548 -22.19 1.34 -11.40
C MET A 548 -23.57 0.99 -11.97
N LYS A 549 -24.53 0.58 -11.11
CA LYS A 549 -25.91 0.28 -11.53
C LYS A 549 -26.56 1.50 -12.22
N ALA A 550 -26.39 2.69 -11.66
CA ALA A 550 -26.91 3.93 -12.25
C ALA A 550 -26.29 4.27 -13.61
N ILE A 551 -25.02 3.95 -13.83
CA ILE A 551 -24.35 4.14 -15.13
C ILE A 551 -24.84 3.11 -16.15
N ILE A 552 -24.85 1.82 -15.79
CA ILE A 552 -25.22 0.73 -16.71
C ILE A 552 -26.66 0.88 -17.21
N THR A 553 -27.58 1.31 -16.35
CA THR A 553 -28.99 1.55 -16.73
C THR A 553 -29.17 2.68 -17.75
N LYS A 554 -28.15 3.53 -17.95
CA LYS A 554 -28.14 4.64 -18.92
C LYS A 554 -27.32 4.34 -20.19
N LEU A 555 -26.73 3.14 -20.31
CA LEU A 555 -26.03 2.73 -21.54
C LEU A 555 -27.01 2.53 -22.71
N PRO A 556 -26.63 2.89 -23.95
CA PRO A 556 -27.51 3.02 -25.13
C PRO A 556 -27.92 1.69 -25.75
#